data_AF-W1Y8X8-F1
#
_entry.id   AF-W1Y8X8-F1
#
_cell.length_a   1.000
_cell.length_b   1.000
_cell.length_c   1.000
_cell.angle_alpha   90.00
_cell.angle_beta   90.00
_cell.angle_gamma   90.00
#
_symmetry.space_group_name_H-M   'P 1'
#
loop_
_entity.id
_entity.type
_entity.pdbx_description
1 polymer ?
#
loop_
_entity_poly.entity_id
_entity_poly.type
_entity_poly.pdbx_seq_one_letter_code
_entity_poly.pdbx_strand_id
1 'polypeptide(L)'
;SHLVDRLIELGHDVLVIDNLSTGMRSFVHEDAQFIEMDVRDPKLLSVFEEFKPSIVFHEAAQTMVQSSMENPSYDCDVNLIGL
;
A
#
# COMPACT_ATOMS: atom_id res chain seq x y z
N SER A 1 3.99 -9.15 -2.13
CA SER A 1 4.08 -9.56 -3.54
C SER A 1 2.95 -10.49 -3.94
N HIS A 2 2.70 -11.58 -3.20
CA HIS A 2 1.86 -12.70 -3.68
C HIS A 2 0.46 -12.33 -4.19
N LEU A 3 -0.22 -11.38 -3.55
CA LEU A 3 -1.50 -10.88 -4.05
C LEU A 3 -1.36 -10.20 -5.42
N VAL A 4 -0.38 -9.29 -5.55
CA VAL A 4 -0.04 -8.59 -6.79
C VAL A 4 0.34 -9.60 -7.87
N ASP A 5 1.22 -10.55 -7.54
CA ASP A 5 1.65 -11.63 -8.44
C ASP A 5 0.42 -12.38 -8.98
N ARG A 6 -0.51 -12.75 -8.10
CA ARG A 6 -1.72 -13.47 -8.48
C ARG A 6 -2.69 -12.65 -9.33
N LEU A 7 -2.86 -11.36 -9.03
CA LEU A 7 -3.73 -10.48 -9.81
C LEU A 7 -3.19 -10.27 -11.23
N ILE A 8 -1.87 -10.14 -11.38
CA ILE A 8 -1.20 -10.04 -12.68
C ILE A 8 -1.34 -11.35 -13.46
N GLU A 9 -1.14 -12.51 -12.83
CA GLU A 9 -1.38 -13.82 -13.48
C GLU A 9 -2.80 -13.98 -14.02
N LEU A 10 -3.78 -13.33 -13.37
CA LEU A 10 -5.18 -13.32 -13.78
C LEU A 10 -5.48 -12.29 -14.89
N GLY A 11 -4.48 -11.50 -15.31
CA GLY A 11 -4.58 -10.51 -16.37
C GLY A 11 -5.17 -9.17 -15.93
N HIS A 12 -5.09 -8.84 -14.64
CA HIS A 12 -5.51 -7.53 -14.14
C HIS A 12 -4.37 -6.52 -14.22
N ASP A 13 -4.72 -5.27 -14.51
CA ASP A 13 -3.82 -4.13 -14.31
C ASP A 13 -3.72 -3.83 -12.81
N VAL A 14 -2.49 -3.83 -12.29
CA VAL A 14 -2.25 -3.64 -10.85
C VAL A 14 -1.34 -2.44 -10.64
N LEU A 15 -1.77 -1.54 -9.73
CA LEU A 15 -0.97 -0.48 -9.16
C LEU A 15 -0.69 -0.78 -7.69
N VAL A 16 0.57 -0.72 -7.30
CA VAL A 16 1.05 -0.84 -5.92
C VAL A 16 1.46 0.53 -5.41
N ILE A 17 0.95 0.88 -4.23
CA ILE A 17 1.30 2.10 -3.49
C ILE A 17 1.87 1.65 -2.16
N ASP A 18 3.15 1.94 -1.92
CA ASP A 18 3.85 1.52 -0.70
C ASP A 18 5.00 2.49 -0.39
N ASN A 19 5.28 2.77 0.88
CA ASN A 19 6.38 3.66 1.29
C ASN A 19 7.68 2.90 1.63
N LEU A 20 7.68 1.58 1.46
CA LEU A 20 8.79 0.65 1.71
C LEU A 20 9.34 0.70 3.15
N SER A 21 8.53 1.16 4.11
CA SER A 21 8.92 1.26 5.52
C SER A 21 9.32 -0.09 6.12
N THR A 22 8.66 -1.17 5.69
CA THR A 22 9.00 -2.56 6.04
C THR A 22 9.16 -3.48 4.83
N GLY A 23 8.66 -3.05 3.66
CA GLY A 23 8.74 -3.78 2.40
C GLY A 23 10.05 -3.55 1.63
N MET A 24 10.21 -4.27 0.52
CA MET A 24 11.34 -4.09 -0.39
C MET A 24 10.83 -3.94 -1.81
N ARG A 25 11.37 -2.98 -2.57
CA ARG A 25 10.99 -2.76 -3.97
C ARG A 25 11.21 -4.00 -4.84
N SER A 26 12.22 -4.81 -4.53
CA SER A 26 12.50 -6.07 -5.23
C SER A 26 11.41 -7.14 -5.07
N PHE A 27 10.47 -6.97 -4.14
CA PHE A 27 9.32 -7.86 -3.99
C PHE A 27 8.09 -7.38 -4.76
N VAL A 28 8.17 -6.27 -5.48
CA VAL A 28 7.06 -5.84 -6.35
C VAL A 28 7.24 -6.48 -7.71
N HIS A 29 6.18 -7.11 -8.23
CA HIS A 29 6.18 -7.71 -9.55
C HIS A 29 6.53 -6.67 -10.63
N GLU A 30 7.35 -7.05 -11.61
CA GLU A 30 7.87 -6.10 -12.61
C GLU A 30 6.78 -5.49 -13.51
N ASP A 31 5.73 -6.26 -13.80
CA ASP A 31 4.57 -5.79 -14.58
C ASP A 31 3.59 -4.91 -13.76
N ALA A 32 3.76 -4.81 -12.44
CA ALA A 32 2.94 -3.91 -11.63
C ALA A 32 3.42 -2.47 -11.82
N GLN A 33 2.47 -1.53 -11.95
CA GLN A 33 2.80 -0.13 -11.71
C GLN A 33 3.12 0.04 -10.23
N PHE A 34 4.10 0.89 -9.92
CA PHE A 34 4.49 1.14 -8.54
C PHE A 34 4.71 2.63 -8.30
N ILE A 35 4.14 3.12 -7.21
CA ILE A 35 4.34 4.47 -6.69
C ILE A 35 4.87 4.35 -5.26
N GLU A 36 6.06 4.90 -5.02
CA GLU A 36 6.60 5.01 -3.67
C GLU A 36 5.91 6.18 -2.96
N MET A 37 4.98 5.88 -2.05
CA MET A 37 4.15 6.90 -1.41
C MET A 37 3.58 6.37 -0.10
N ASP A 38 3.44 7.27 0.87
CA ASP A 38 2.72 7.00 2.11
C ASP A 38 1.20 7.09 1.87
N VAL A 39 0.45 6.13 2.40
CA VAL A 39 -1.02 6.10 2.22
C VAL A 39 -1.72 7.32 2.80
N ARG A 40 -1.10 8.03 3.74
CA ARG A 40 -1.60 9.28 4.32
C ARG A 40 -1.30 10.51 3.45
N ASP A 41 -0.58 10.37 2.33
CA ASP A 41 -0.25 11.50 1.46
C ASP A 41 -1.53 12.01 0.77
N PRO A 42 -1.87 13.32 0.89
CA PRO A 42 -3.07 13.88 0.26
C PRO A 42 -3.08 13.76 -1.27
N LYS A 43 -1.93 13.54 -1.91
CA LYS A 43 -1.83 13.30 -3.36
C LYS A 43 -2.37 11.94 -3.79
N LEU A 44 -2.65 11.02 -2.86
CA LEU A 44 -3.24 9.72 -3.14
C LEU A 44 -4.55 9.84 -3.93
N LEU A 45 -5.34 10.90 -3.69
CA LEU A 45 -6.56 11.17 -4.44
C LEU A 45 -6.31 11.32 -5.94
N SER A 46 -5.26 12.03 -6.34
CA SER A 46 -4.92 12.19 -7.76
C SER A 46 -4.48 10.86 -8.39
N VAL A 47 -3.82 9.99 -7.64
CA VAL A 47 -3.46 8.63 -8.09
C VAL A 47 -4.73 7.82 -8.37
N PHE A 48 -5.74 7.92 -7.52
CA PHE A 48 -7.03 7.26 -7.72
C PHE A 48 -7.79 7.81 -8.93
N GLU A 49 -7.75 9.12 -9.15
CA GLU A 49 -8.38 9.76 -10.32
C GLU A 49 -7.74 9.35 -11.65
N GLU A 50 -6.42 9.12 -11.65
CA GLU A 50 -5.66 8.66 -12.81
C GLU A 50 -5.84 7.16 -13.07
N PHE A 51 -5.58 6.32 -12.06
CA PHE A 51 -5.60 4.86 -12.20
C PHE A 51 -7.03 4.28 -12.25
N LYS A 52 -8.00 4.93 -11.58
CA LYS A 52 -9.42 4.52 -11.52
C LYS A 52 -9.61 3.05 -11.12
N PRO A 53 -9.13 2.64 -9.93
CA PRO A 53 -9.23 1.25 -9.50
C PRO A 53 -10.70 0.82 -9.36
N SER A 54 -11.02 -0.37 -9.88
CA SER A 54 -12.34 -0.99 -9.63
C SER A 54 -12.42 -1.67 -8.27
N ILE A 55 -11.27 -2.10 -7.74
CA ILE A 55 -11.11 -2.79 -6.45
C ILE A 55 -9.84 -2.26 -5.79
N VAL A 56 -9.87 -2.10 -4.47
CA VAL A 56 -8.73 -1.73 -3.64
C VAL A 56 -8.51 -2.81 -2.60
N PHE A 57 -7.26 -3.30 -2.49
CA PHE A 57 -6.79 -4.11 -1.38
C PHE A 57 -5.91 -3.23 -0.50
N HIS A 58 -6.40 -2.87 0.68
CA HIS A 58 -5.70 -1.98 1.61
C HIS A 58 -4.89 -2.80 2.62
N GLU A 59 -3.62 -3.05 2.30
CA GLU A 59 -2.68 -3.85 3.11
C GLU A 59 -1.59 -3.00 3.78
N ALA A 60 -1.65 -1.67 3.64
CA ALA A 60 -0.69 -0.74 4.23
C ALA A 60 -1.03 -0.48 5.70
N ALA A 61 -0.44 -1.28 6.60
CA ALA A 61 -0.66 -1.16 8.03
C ALA A 61 0.63 -1.33 8.85
N GLN A 62 0.68 -0.67 10.00
CA GLN A 62 1.57 -1.03 11.09
C GLN A 62 1.01 -2.31 11.75
N THR A 63 1.77 -3.40 11.69
CA THR A 63 1.30 -4.73 12.14
C THR A 63 1.95 -5.24 13.43
N MET A 64 2.93 -4.53 13.98
CA MET A 64 3.71 -4.96 15.13
C MET A 64 3.12 -4.48 16.46
N VAL A 65 2.51 -5.41 17.20
CA VAL A 65 1.87 -5.15 18.50
C VAL A 65 2.79 -4.42 19.50
N GLN A 66 4.07 -4.80 19.57
CA GLN A 66 4.97 -4.12 20.50
C GLN A 66 5.12 -2.64 20.15
N SER A 67 5.30 -2.31 18.87
CA SER A 67 5.43 -0.93 18.41
C SER A 67 4.15 -0.12 18.61
N SER A 68 2.97 -0.73 18.54
CA SER A 68 1.71 -0.02 18.82
C SER A 68 1.56 0.34 20.30
N MET A 69 2.13 -0.46 21.20
CA MET A 69 2.18 -0.14 22.64
C MET A 69 3.21 0.96 22.94
N GLU A 70 4.34 0.96 22.24
CA GLU A 70 5.40 1.95 22.41
C GLU A 70 5.05 3.31 21.77
N ASN A 71 4.37 3.30 20.62
CA ASN A 71 3.96 4.49 19.89
C ASN A 71 2.52 4.39 19.34
N PRO A 72 1.51 4.46 20.22
CA PRO A 72 0.10 4.29 19.84
C PRO A 72 -0.41 5.39 18.91
N SER A 73 0.16 6.60 18.97
CA SER A 73 -0.22 7.67 18.05
C SER A 73 0.21 7.38 16.63
N TYR A 74 1.40 6.80 16.42
CA TYR A 74 1.86 6.41 15.09
C TYR A 74 1.03 5.23 14.55
N ASP A 75 0.72 4.25 15.40
CA ASP A 75 -0.14 3.12 15.02
C ASP A 75 -1.52 3.61 14.52
N CYS A 76 -2.16 4.50 15.29
CA CYS A 76 -3.42 5.14 14.90
C CYS A 76 -3.30 5.95 13.61
N ASP A 77 -2.23 6.75 13.47
CA ASP A 77 -2.03 7.59 12.29
C ASP A 77 -1.90 6.74 11.01
N VAL A 78 -1.13 5.65 11.04
CA VAL A 78 -1.02 4.74 9.89
C VAL A 78 -2.31 3.95 9.66
N ASN A 79 -2.83 3.29 10.69
CA ASN A 79 -3.87 2.27 10.53
C ASN A 79 -5.30 2.82 10.47
N LEU A 80 -5.55 4.03 11.02
CA LEU A 80 -6.89 4.63 11.06
C LEU A 80 -6.99 5.88 10.19
N ILE A 81 -5.98 6.76 10.22
CA ILE A 81 -6.00 7.99 9.40
C ILE A 81 -5.59 7.68 7.96
N GLY A 82 -4.76 6.65 7.74
CA GLY A 82 -4.39 6.17 6.41
C GLY A 82 -5.47 5.40 5.66
N LEU A 83 -6.65 5.14 6.26
CA LEU A 83 -7.75 4.37 5.65
C LEU A 83 -8.59 5.21 4.67
#